data_AF-A0A2K3IVH8-F1
#
_entry.id   AF-A0A2K3IVH8-F1
#
_cell.length_a   1.000
_cell.length_b   1.000
_cell.length_c   1.000
_cell.angle_alpha   90.00
_cell.angle_beta   90.00
_cell.angle_gamma   90.00
#
_symmetry.space_group_name_H-M   'P 1'
#
loop_
_entity.id
_entity.type
_entity.pdbx_description
1 polymer ?
#
loop_
_entity_poly.entity_id
_entity_poly.type
_entity_poly.pdbx_seq_one_letter_code
_entity_poly.pdbx_strand_id
1 'polypeptide(L)'
;MKINNPYELVGKEVVDQNGTPVGWIDKTWNSWNQDYPGYFYGIKPNDKTRDTFFRGTHKLYPIYNDYIQEVKEYVTLNKTINELSRYWNKTVYCGSTIYPTDQLIEMPVYDKNNSRVGTFYTF
;
A
#
# COMPACT_ATOMS: atom_id res chain seq x y z
N MET A 1 12.80 5.87 -11.92
CA MET A 1 13.50 7.19 -11.95
C MET A 1 14.57 7.18 -10.86
N LYS A 2 15.73 7.87 -11.03
CA LYS A 2 16.74 7.94 -9.95
C LYS A 2 16.42 9.12 -9.03
N ILE A 3 15.98 8.83 -7.80
CA ILE A 3 15.68 9.84 -6.78
C ILE A 3 16.92 9.97 -5.88
N ASN A 4 17.53 11.16 -5.88
CA ASN A 4 18.77 11.40 -5.16
C ASN A 4 18.55 11.69 -3.67
N ASN A 5 17.41 12.30 -3.34
CA ASN A 5 17.02 12.59 -1.96
C ASN A 5 15.52 12.24 -1.77
N PRO A 6 15.19 11.14 -1.08
CA PRO A 6 13.80 10.72 -0.92
C PRO A 6 12.98 11.65 -0.02
N TYR A 7 13.64 12.40 0.88
CA TYR A 7 12.96 13.29 1.82
C TYR A 7 12.36 14.52 1.13
N GLU A 8 12.85 14.89 -0.06
CA GLU A 8 12.28 15.98 -0.87
C GLU A 8 10.88 15.67 -1.41
N LEU A 9 10.50 14.40 -1.42
CA LEU A 9 9.18 13.99 -1.88
C LEU A 9 8.14 13.98 -0.78
N VAL A 10 8.56 14.03 0.49
CA VAL A 10 7.63 14.09 1.63
C VAL A 10 6.83 15.38 1.57
N GLY A 11 5.50 15.26 1.71
CA GLY A 11 4.54 16.36 1.60
C GLY A 11 4.03 16.61 0.17
N LYS A 12 4.67 16.04 -0.87
CA LYS A 12 4.16 16.18 -2.24
C LYS A 12 2.87 15.39 -2.44
N GLU A 13 1.95 15.99 -3.21
CA GLU A 13 0.78 15.30 -3.70
C GLU A 13 1.18 14.21 -4.69
N VAL A 14 0.46 13.08 -4.61
CA VAL A 14 0.62 11.93 -5.49
C VAL A 14 -0.63 11.79 -6.34
N VAL A 15 -0.42 11.68 -7.64
CA VAL A 15 -1.47 11.39 -8.62
C VAL A 15 -1.20 10.04 -9.29
N ASP A 16 -2.26 9.34 -9.67
CA ASP A 16 -2.14 8.11 -10.45
C ASP A 16 -1.74 8.41 -11.90
N GLN A 17 -1.56 7.36 -12.71
CA GLN A 17 -1.18 7.48 -14.12
C GLN A 17 -2.14 8.36 -14.95
N ASN A 18 -3.41 8.46 -14.54
CA ASN A 18 -4.42 9.26 -15.23
C ASN A 18 -4.52 10.69 -14.67
N GLY A 19 -3.67 11.06 -13.71
CA GLY A 19 -3.72 12.35 -13.02
C GLY A 19 -4.76 12.40 -11.91
N THR A 20 -5.30 11.26 -11.46
CA THR A 20 -6.27 11.21 -10.36
C THR A 20 -5.55 11.43 -9.02
N PRO A 21 -5.96 12.40 -8.18
CA PRO A 21 -5.37 12.59 -6.86
C PRO A 21 -5.54 11.36 -5.96
N VAL A 22 -4.42 10.80 -5.52
CA VAL A 22 -4.38 9.64 -4.62
C VAL A 22 -4.24 10.10 -3.17
N GLY A 23 -3.34 11.05 -2.92
CA GLY A 23 -3.00 11.50 -1.56
C GLY A 23 -1.66 12.21 -1.50
N TRP A 24 -0.94 12.08 -0.39
CA TRP A 24 0.36 12.73 -0.17
C TRP A 24 1.38 11.75 0.35
N ILE A 25 2.66 11.97 0.02
CA ILE A 25 3.76 11.21 0.63
C ILE A 25 3.93 11.70 2.08
N ASP A 26 3.73 10.80 3.04
CA ASP A 26 3.88 11.09 4.47
C ASP A 26 5.31 10.79 4.94
N LYS A 27 5.85 9.65 4.52
CA LYS A 27 7.12 9.11 5.00
C LYS A 27 7.87 8.38 3.90
N THR A 28 9.18 8.20 4.12
CA THR A 28 10.02 7.36 3.28
C THR A 28 10.81 6.37 4.12
N TRP A 29 11.11 5.21 3.54
CA TRP A 29 11.92 4.16 4.15
C TRP A 29 12.95 3.63 3.16
N ASN A 30 14.10 3.20 3.66
CA ASN A 30 15.06 2.46 2.85
C ASN A 30 14.53 1.04 2.59
N SER A 31 14.77 0.56 1.37
CA SER A 31 14.67 -0.86 1.09
C SER A 31 15.79 -1.60 1.81
N TRP A 32 15.40 -2.66 2.52
CA TRP A 32 16.32 -3.57 3.20
C TRP A 32 16.76 -4.71 2.26
N ASN A 33 16.14 -4.80 1.08
CA ASN A 33 16.45 -5.83 0.09
C ASN A 33 17.67 -5.39 -0.75
N GLN A 34 18.75 -6.17 -0.67
CA GLN A 34 19.98 -5.90 -1.44
C GLN A 34 19.79 -6.09 -2.95
N ASP A 35 18.84 -6.93 -3.37
CA ASP A 35 18.51 -7.15 -4.79
C ASP A 35 17.63 -6.04 -5.36
N TYR A 36 16.93 -5.29 -4.49
CA TYR A 36 16.09 -4.16 -4.84
C TYR A 36 16.45 -2.94 -3.99
N PRO A 37 17.66 -2.38 -4.17
CA PRO A 37 18.11 -1.21 -3.44
C PRO A 37 17.27 0.00 -3.84
N GLY A 38 16.83 0.80 -2.88
CA GLY A 38 16.03 1.99 -3.16
C GLY A 38 15.22 2.48 -1.98
N TYR A 39 14.22 3.30 -2.28
CA TYR A 39 13.33 3.90 -1.29
C TYR A 39 11.88 3.48 -1.51
N PHE A 40 11.18 3.32 -0.39
CA PHE A 40 9.74 3.20 -0.31
C PHE A 40 9.15 4.53 0.14
N TYR A 41 7.94 4.82 -0.31
CA TYR A 41 7.20 6.01 0.11
C TYR A 41 5.84 5.59 0.65
N GLY A 42 5.49 6.08 1.83
CA GLY A 42 4.19 5.88 2.45
C GLY A 42 3.23 6.94 1.99
N ILE A 43 2.23 6.57 1.18
CA ILE A 43 1.17 7.49 0.76
C ILE A 43 0.08 7.49 1.82
N LYS A 44 -0.23 8.67 2.34
CA LYS A 44 -1.45 8.94 3.06
C LYS A 44 -2.55 9.27 2.04
N PRO A 45 -3.58 8.43 1.86
CA PRO A 45 -4.65 8.69 0.90
C PRO A 45 -5.44 9.93 1.30
N ASN A 46 -5.98 10.64 0.30
CA ASN A 46 -7.04 11.61 0.54
C ASN A 46 -8.36 10.91 0.90
N ASP A 47 -9.32 11.64 1.47
CA ASP A 47 -10.58 11.06 1.96
C ASP A 47 -11.34 10.29 0.88
N LYS A 48 -11.44 10.85 -0.32
CA LYS A 48 -12.13 10.21 -1.45
C LYS A 48 -11.49 8.87 -1.81
N THR A 49 -10.17 8.85 -1.95
CA THR A 49 -9.39 7.66 -2.32
C THR A 49 -9.42 6.62 -1.19
N ARG A 50 -9.30 7.06 0.05
CA ARG A 50 -9.42 6.24 1.26
C ARG A 50 -10.77 5.51 1.28
N ASP A 51 -11.86 6.24 1.11
CA ASP A 51 -13.21 5.71 1.27
C ASP A 51 -13.61 4.85 0.07
N THR A 52 -13.16 5.20 -1.13
CA THR A 52 -13.50 4.47 -2.36
C THR A 52 -12.69 3.20 -2.54
N PHE A 53 -11.36 3.26 -2.36
CA PHE A 53 -10.47 2.17 -2.77
C PHE A 53 -9.89 1.38 -1.60
N PHE A 54 -9.90 1.95 -0.40
CA PHE A 54 -9.21 1.38 0.75
C PHE A 54 -10.05 1.30 2.01
N ARG A 55 -11.38 1.34 1.85
CA ARG A 55 -12.35 1.01 2.90
C ARG A 55 -12.19 1.83 4.19
N GLY A 56 -11.81 3.10 4.06
CA GLY A 56 -11.70 4.00 5.21
C GLY A 56 -10.45 3.82 6.08
N THR A 57 -9.47 2.99 5.68
CA THR A 57 -8.29 2.73 6.51
C THR A 57 -7.37 3.97 6.64
N HIS A 58 -6.74 4.12 7.80
CA HIS A 58 -5.75 5.18 8.07
C HIS A 58 -4.30 4.70 7.86
N LYS A 59 -4.10 3.48 7.37
CA LYS A 59 -2.77 2.93 7.07
C LYS A 59 -2.13 3.70 5.90
N LEU A 60 -0.81 3.85 5.94
CA LEU A 60 -0.02 4.37 4.82
C LEU A 60 0.13 3.28 3.76
N TYR A 61 0.06 3.64 2.47
CA TYR A 61 0.35 2.70 1.38
C TYR A 61 1.79 2.80 0.93
N PRO A 62 2.59 1.74 1.07
CA PRO A 62 3.97 1.75 0.58
C PRO A 62 4.01 1.65 -0.95
N ILE A 63 4.52 2.66 -1.64
CA ILE A 63 4.86 2.57 -3.06
C ILE A 63 6.39 2.45 -3.25
N TYR A 64 6.77 1.66 -4.25
CA TYR A 64 8.16 1.53 -4.68
C TYR A 64 8.56 2.74 -5.53
N ASN A 65 9.84 3.14 -5.48
CA ASN A 65 10.40 4.13 -6.39
C ASN A 65 10.10 3.82 -7.87
N ASP A 66 10.13 2.54 -8.26
CA ASP A 66 9.84 2.14 -9.65
C ASP A 66 8.41 2.43 -10.09
N TYR A 67 7.51 2.74 -9.16
CA TYR A 67 6.16 3.17 -9.48
C TYR A 67 6.08 4.68 -9.78
N ILE A 68 7.13 5.44 -9.48
CA ILE A 68 7.20 6.87 -9.78
C ILE A 68 7.62 7.04 -11.24
N GLN A 69 6.69 7.54 -12.05
CA GLN A 69 6.92 7.86 -13.44
C GLN A 69 7.64 9.21 -13.59
N GLU A 70 7.14 10.23 -12.89
CA GLU A 70 7.66 11.59 -12.99
C GLU A 70 7.46 12.35 -11.67
N VAL A 71 8.38 13.26 -11.35
CA VAL A 71 8.26 14.20 -10.24
C VAL A 71 8.32 15.61 -10.80
N LYS A 72 7.23 16.37 -10.65
CA LYS A 72 7.14 17.81 -10.96
C LYS A 72 6.66 18.55 -9.71
N GLU A 73 5.60 19.35 -9.85
CA GLU A 73 4.86 19.93 -8.72
C GLU A 73 4.30 18.81 -7.83
N TYR A 74 3.67 17.82 -8.46
CA TYR A 74 3.20 16.56 -7.87
C TYR A 74 4.02 15.35 -8.36
N VAL A 75 3.83 14.22 -7.68
CA VAL A 75 4.43 12.91 -8.02
C VAL A 75 3.43 12.11 -8.83
N THR A 76 3.79 11.74 -10.06
CA THR A 76 2.95 10.92 -10.94
C THR A 76 3.37 9.47 -10.88
N LEU A 77 2.41 8.57 -10.64
CA LEU A 77 2.65 7.14 -10.65
C LEU A 77 2.49 6.55 -12.06
N ASN A 78 3.23 5.48 -12.37
CA ASN A 78 3.05 4.69 -13.60
C ASN A 78 1.92 3.65 -13.48
N LYS A 79 1.16 3.68 -12.38
CA LYS A 79 0.02 2.79 -12.11
C LYS A 79 -1.23 3.60 -11.84
N THR A 80 -2.37 3.05 -12.22
CA THR A 80 -3.67 3.58 -11.87
C THR A 80 -4.06 3.23 -10.44
N ILE A 81 -4.94 4.02 -9.82
CA ILE A 81 -5.43 3.72 -8.47
C ILE A 81 -6.15 2.36 -8.40
N ASN A 82 -6.79 1.94 -9.50
CA ASN A 82 -7.43 0.63 -9.60
C ASN A 82 -6.41 -0.51 -9.50
N GLU A 83 -5.28 -0.41 -10.21
CA GLU A 83 -4.23 -1.42 -10.14
C GLU A 83 -3.57 -1.47 -8.76
N LEU A 84 -3.32 -0.30 -8.16
CA LEU A 84 -2.83 -0.21 -6.78
C LEU A 84 -3.82 -0.87 -5.82
N SER A 85 -5.11 -0.52 -5.92
CA SER A 85 -6.14 -1.07 -5.04
C SER A 85 -6.22 -2.61 -5.11
N ARG A 86 -5.98 -3.23 -6.26
CA ARG A 86 -5.97 -4.70 -6.39
C ARG A 86 -4.78 -5.33 -5.67
N TYR A 87 -3.63 -4.66 -5.66
CA TYR A 87 -2.45 -5.13 -4.94
C TYR A 87 -2.65 -5.04 -3.42
N TRP A 88 -3.24 -3.93 -2.95
CA TRP A 88 -3.46 -3.65 -1.54
C TRP A 88 -4.68 -4.34 -0.94
N ASN A 89 -5.72 -4.58 -1.73
CA ASN A 89 -6.92 -5.30 -1.31
C ASN A 89 -6.88 -6.78 -1.73
N LYS A 90 -5.69 -7.41 -1.80
CA LYS A 90 -5.66 -8.86 -1.97
C LYS A 90 -6.50 -9.48 -0.85
N THR A 91 -7.43 -10.34 -1.24
CA THR A 91 -8.29 -11.07 -0.33
C THR A 91 -7.94 -12.55 -0.40
N VAL A 92 -7.90 -13.18 0.77
CA VAL A 92 -7.74 -14.63 0.92
C VAL A 92 -9.12 -15.24 1.14
N TYR A 93 -9.39 -16.32 0.40
CA TYR A 93 -10.60 -17.12 0.58
C TYR A 93 -10.36 -18.14 1.68
N CYS A 94 -11.16 -18.09 2.74
CA CYS A 94 -11.14 -19.03 3.85
C CYS A 94 -12.50 -19.76 3.90
N GLY A 95 -12.64 -20.83 3.10
CA GLY A 95 -13.91 -21.53 2.93
C GLY A 95 -14.94 -20.64 2.23
N SER A 96 -16.08 -20.40 2.87
CA SER A 96 -17.13 -19.49 2.38
C SER A 96 -16.91 -18.01 2.74
N THR A 97 -15.89 -17.71 3.55
CA THR A 97 -15.61 -16.35 4.02
C THR A 97 -14.41 -15.76 3.28
N ILE A 98 -14.50 -14.47 2.95
CA ILE A 98 -13.44 -13.74 2.24
C ILE A 98 -12.84 -12.73 3.21
N TYR A 99 -11.54 -12.88 3.50
CA TYR A 99 -10.81 -11.96 4.38
C TYR A 99 -9.81 -11.13 3.58
N PRO A 100 -9.71 -9.81 3.80
CA PRO A 100 -8.56 -9.04 3.36
C PRO A 100 -7.28 -9.65 3.93
N THR A 101 -6.23 -9.76 3.12
CA THR A 101 -4.96 -10.37 3.55
C THR A 101 -4.42 -9.68 4.79
N ASP A 102 -4.49 -8.36 4.89
CA ASP A 102 -3.99 -7.58 6.03
C ASP A 102 -4.84 -7.72 7.31
N GLN A 103 -6.10 -8.12 7.20
CA GLN A 103 -6.94 -8.48 8.33
C GLN A 103 -6.73 -9.93 8.73
N LEU A 104 -6.50 -10.82 7.76
CA LEU A 104 -6.25 -12.23 8.02
C LEU A 104 -4.92 -12.44 8.74
N ILE A 105 -3.89 -11.68 8.37
CA ILE A 105 -2.61 -11.66 9.07
C ILE A 105 -2.87 -11.16 10.50
N GLU A 106 -2.35 -11.90 11.48
CA GLU A 106 -2.60 -11.73 12.93
C GLU A 106 -3.98 -12.17 13.44
N MET A 107 -4.92 -12.59 12.58
CA MET A 107 -6.15 -13.21 13.07
C MET A 107 -5.91 -14.59 13.68
N PRO A 108 -6.46 -14.87 14.88
CA PRO A 108 -6.43 -16.20 15.46
C PRO A 108 -7.32 -17.16 14.66
N VAL A 109 -6.78 -18.34 14.37
CA VAL A 109 -7.48 -19.43 13.68
C VAL A 109 -8.05 -20.37 14.72
N TYR A 110 -9.31 -20.77 14.54
CA TYR A 110 -10.01 -21.70 15.42
C TYR A 110 -10.42 -22.95 14.65
N ASP A 111 -10.46 -24.09 15.33
CA ASP A 111 -11.01 -25.33 14.79
C ASP A 111 -12.55 -25.33 14.86
N LYS A 112 -13.16 -26.40 14.35
CA LYS A 112 -14.61 -26.60 14.40
C LYS A 112 -15.21 -26.67 15.82
N ASN A 113 -14.37 -26.85 16.84
CA ASN A 113 -14.75 -26.91 18.25
C ASN A 113 -14.44 -25.59 18.99
N ASN A 114 -14.14 -24.51 18.26
CA ASN A 114 -13.71 -23.21 18.79
C ASN A 114 -12.41 -23.24 19.62
N SER A 115 -11.56 -24.24 19.42
CA SER A 115 -10.23 -24.28 20.02
C SER A 115 -9.26 -23.49 19.15
N ARG A 116 -8.43 -22.61 19.76
CA ARG A 116 -7.44 -21.81 19.02
C ARG A 116 -6.33 -22.74 18.48
N VAL A 117 -6.17 -22.76 17.16
CA VAL A 117 -5.19 -23.60 16.44
C VAL A 117 -3.92 -22.83 16.14
N GLY A 118 -4.02 -21.51 15.94
CA GLY A 118 -2.87 -20.68 15.63
C GLY A 118 -3.23 -19.26 15.28
N THR A 119 -2.32 -18.59 14.59
CA THR A 119 -2.46 -17.23 14.05
C THR A 119 -1.77 -17.21 12.69
N PHE A 120 -2.34 -16.52 11.71
CA PHE A 120 -1.66 -16.35 10.41
C PHE A 120 -0.52 -15.33 10.57
N TYR A 121 0.66 -15.70 10.08
CA TYR A 121 1.84 -14.83 10.02
C TYR A 121 2.34 -14.75 8.58
N THR A 122 2.98 -13.64 8.23
CA THR A 122 3.76 -13.53 7.00
C THR A 122 5.24 -13.65 7.34
N PHE A 123 5.99 -14.41 6.54
CA PHE A 123 7.45 -14.50 6.62
C PHE A 123 8.08 -13.64 5.53
#